data_AF-A0A811SMJ6-F1
#
_entry.id   AF-A0A811SMJ6-F1
#
_cell.length_a   1.000
_cell.length_b   1.000
_cell.length_c   1.000
_cell.angle_alpha   90.00
_cell.angle_beta   90.00
_cell.angle_gamma   90.00
#
_symmetry.space_group_name_H-M   'P 1'
#
loop_
_entity.id
_entity.type
_entity.pdbx_description
1 polymer ?
#
loop_
_entity_poly.entity_id
_entity_poly.type
_entity_poly.pdbx_seq_one_letter_code
_entity_poly.pdbx_strand_id
1 'polypeptide(L)'
;MDCGGSGGDWFGVRRLAEAEAVAAAAMARRPSTAWAEEEEEERPLTVVFASPAENFTDAAPIGNGSLGGMVWGGVATEKLQLNHDTLWTGAPGSYTNPDAPAALAAVRELVDQGRFTDATAAATRLFGGQSEVYQPMGDVNLELGGSDQQQAYDSYKRELDLHTATVLVTYSVGPVQYTREHFCSNPHRVIVTRIAASEPGHVSCTLSLSSQLKNTVTVTNANEVVMEGVCPGQRPPAPGLLLRNSSSSSNSISSSDDDDVTTGGIKFAAVLGVQMGGSEAKAAVLNDQKKLRLDTADWIVLVVAASTSFDGPFVSPSDSRLDPTSAAVATLNRARSLTYEQLKAAHLDDYQCLFHRVTLRLSPPGGKGT
;
A
#
# COMPACT_ATOMS: atom_id res chain seq x y z
N MET A 1 17.49 -3.52 71.43
CA MET A 1 16.57 -2.38 71.30
C MET A 1 15.52 -2.80 70.32
N ASP A 2 14.34 -3.03 70.86
CA ASP A 2 13.13 -3.46 70.18
C ASP A 2 12.41 -2.24 69.60
N CYS A 3 11.55 -2.49 68.60
CA CYS A 3 10.28 -1.79 68.27
C CYS A 3 9.96 -1.80 66.76
N GLY A 4 9.07 -2.73 66.37
CA GLY A 4 7.92 -2.53 65.46
C GLY A 4 8.20 -2.38 63.95
N GLY A 5 7.58 -3.09 63.00
CA GLY A 5 6.31 -3.81 63.01
C GLY A 5 5.28 -3.10 62.13
N SER A 6 5.14 -3.52 60.86
CA SER A 6 3.88 -3.38 60.09
C SER A 6 3.90 -4.37 58.93
N GLY A 7 3.02 -5.37 59.01
CA GLY A 7 2.88 -6.48 58.06
C GLY A 7 2.01 -6.15 56.84
N GLY A 8 2.16 -7.01 55.83
CA GLY A 8 1.35 -7.09 54.63
C GLY A 8 1.65 -8.41 53.94
N ASP A 9 0.99 -9.47 54.38
CA ASP A 9 1.10 -10.82 53.82
C ASP A 9 0.50 -10.90 52.42
N TRP A 10 1.24 -11.54 51.52
CA TRP A 10 0.81 -11.89 50.17
C TRP A 10 -0.08 -13.13 50.23
N PHE A 11 -1.35 -13.00 49.86
CA PHE A 11 -2.26 -14.13 49.70
C PHE A 11 -1.94 -14.91 48.41
N GLY A 12 -1.43 -16.13 48.57
CA GLY A 12 -1.33 -17.10 47.48
C GLY A 12 -2.71 -17.66 47.11
N VAL A 13 -3.11 -17.50 45.85
CA VAL A 13 -4.33 -18.13 45.32
C VAL A 13 -3.99 -19.52 44.79
N ARG A 14 -4.51 -20.56 45.46
CA ARG A 14 -4.49 -21.97 45.02
C ARG A 14 -5.54 -22.17 43.92
N ARG A 15 -5.18 -22.90 42.85
CA ARG A 15 -6.15 -23.47 41.89
C ARG A 15 -7.02 -24.51 42.61
N LEU A 16 -8.34 -24.38 42.49
CA LEU A 16 -9.31 -25.42 42.87
C LEU A 16 -9.28 -26.55 41.83
N ALA A 17 -9.34 -27.80 42.32
CA ALA A 17 -9.35 -29.01 41.49
C ALA A 17 -10.74 -29.25 40.87
N GLU A 18 -10.76 -29.83 39.66
CA GLU A 18 -11.90 -29.99 38.74
C GLU A 18 -13.10 -30.83 39.25
N ALA A 19 -13.11 -31.27 40.51
CA ALA A 19 -14.15 -32.18 41.03
C ALA A 19 -15.27 -31.51 41.87
N GLU A 20 -15.12 -30.25 42.28
CA GLU A 20 -16.15 -29.55 43.08
C GLU A 20 -17.07 -28.61 42.26
N ALA A 21 -16.77 -28.37 40.98
CA ALA A 21 -17.56 -27.50 40.11
C ALA A 21 -18.87 -28.15 39.61
N VAL A 22 -18.99 -29.48 39.65
CA VAL A 22 -20.12 -30.20 39.04
C VAL A 22 -21.34 -30.31 39.97
N ALA A 23 -21.18 -30.12 41.29
CA ALA A 23 -22.28 -30.20 42.25
C ALA A 23 -23.04 -28.87 42.48
N ALA A 24 -22.44 -27.72 42.13
CA ALA A 24 -23.12 -26.42 42.20
C ALA A 24 -24.04 -26.14 40.99
N ALA A 25 -23.90 -26.91 39.91
CA ALA A 25 -24.63 -26.71 38.66
C ALA A 25 -26.07 -27.30 38.63
N ALA A 26 -26.53 -27.97 39.69
CA ALA A 26 -27.80 -28.73 39.66
C ALA A 26 -28.97 -28.15 40.51
N MET A 27 -28.80 -27.05 41.26
CA MET A 27 -29.83 -26.56 42.18
C MET A 27 -30.14 -25.05 42.14
N ALA A 28 -30.14 -24.46 40.95
CA ALA A 28 -30.75 -23.13 40.74
C ALA A 28 -31.43 -23.01 39.37
N ARG A 29 -32.32 -23.95 39.04
CA ARG A 29 -33.29 -23.77 37.94
C ARG A 29 -34.56 -23.11 38.49
N ARG A 30 -34.59 -21.78 38.44
CA ARG A 30 -35.84 -21.01 38.38
C ARG A 30 -35.95 -20.45 36.95
N PRO A 31 -37.14 -20.44 36.32
CA PRO A 31 -37.28 -19.82 35.02
C PRO A 31 -37.27 -18.30 35.25
N SER A 32 -36.10 -17.67 35.19
CA SER A 32 -36.06 -16.26 34.86
C SER A 32 -36.46 -16.17 33.40
N THR A 33 -37.52 -15.41 33.12
CA THR A 33 -37.82 -14.88 31.80
C THR A 33 -36.52 -14.44 31.15
N ALA A 34 -36.03 -15.25 30.21
CA ALA A 34 -34.90 -14.92 29.37
C ALA A 34 -35.37 -13.74 28.53
N TRP A 35 -34.94 -12.54 28.91
CA TRP A 35 -34.78 -11.48 27.94
C TRP A 35 -33.76 -12.04 26.97
N ALA A 36 -34.18 -12.35 25.76
CA ALA A 36 -33.25 -12.64 24.69
C ALA A 36 -32.29 -11.45 24.66
N GLU A 37 -31.03 -11.68 25.04
CA GLU A 37 -29.97 -10.77 24.66
C GLU A 37 -29.99 -10.80 23.13
N GLU A 38 -30.59 -9.77 22.52
CA GLU A 38 -30.34 -9.50 21.12
C GLU A 38 -28.82 -9.36 21.02
N GLU A 39 -28.17 -10.37 20.42
CA GLU A 39 -26.79 -10.22 19.95
C GLU A 39 -26.83 -9.04 18.99
N GLU A 40 -26.47 -7.87 19.50
CA GLU A 40 -26.41 -6.65 18.73
C GLU A 40 -25.34 -6.88 17.67
N GLU A 41 -25.77 -7.09 16.43
CA GLU A 41 -24.90 -7.40 15.30
C GLU A 41 -23.86 -6.28 15.21
N GLU A 42 -22.60 -6.60 15.54
CA GLU A 42 -21.52 -5.62 15.53
C GLU A 42 -21.50 -4.96 14.15
N ARG A 43 -21.70 -3.63 14.11
CA ARG A 43 -21.70 -2.92 12.84
C ARG A 43 -20.36 -3.17 12.15
N PRO A 44 -20.35 -3.58 10.88
CA PRO A 44 -19.13 -3.89 10.16
C PRO A 44 -18.24 -2.63 10.12
N LEU A 45 -16.96 -2.79 10.48
CA LEU A 45 -15.99 -1.71 10.46
C LEU A 45 -15.42 -1.56 9.06
N THR A 46 -16.26 -1.07 8.15
CA THR A 46 -15.95 -0.96 6.72
C THR A 46 -16.06 0.49 6.22
N VAL A 47 -15.25 0.83 5.22
CA VAL A 47 -15.43 2.04 4.41
C VAL A 47 -16.05 1.61 3.09
N VAL A 48 -17.28 2.09 2.83
CA VAL A 48 -18.10 1.63 1.69
C VAL A 48 -18.23 2.73 0.64
N PHE A 49 -18.04 2.37 -0.63
CA PHE A 49 -18.18 3.22 -1.80
C PHE A 49 -19.23 2.63 -2.75
N ALA A 50 -20.15 3.47 -3.21
CA ALA A 50 -21.24 3.06 -4.13
C ALA A 50 -20.84 3.16 -5.62
N SER A 51 -19.62 3.61 -5.92
CA SER A 51 -19.11 3.75 -7.29
C SER A 51 -17.59 3.55 -7.36
N PRO A 52 -17.04 3.29 -8.56
CA PRO A 52 -15.61 3.38 -8.81
C PRO A 52 -15.02 4.73 -8.38
N ALA A 53 -13.74 4.74 -8.05
CA ALA A 53 -13.00 5.97 -7.76
C ALA A 53 -12.85 6.83 -9.02
N GLU A 54 -13.17 8.12 -8.92
CA GLU A 54 -12.90 9.10 -9.97
C GLU A 54 -11.58 9.83 -9.73
N ASN A 55 -11.25 10.06 -8.45
CA ASN A 55 -10.03 10.70 -8.00
C ASN A 55 -9.19 9.75 -7.15
N PHE A 56 -7.90 10.08 -7.03
CA PHE A 56 -6.98 9.35 -6.15
C PHE A 56 -7.49 9.30 -4.69
N THR A 57 -8.12 10.37 -4.21
CA THR A 57 -8.67 10.47 -2.84
C THR A 57 -9.86 9.55 -2.60
N ASP A 58 -10.45 9.00 -3.65
CA ASP A 58 -11.62 8.12 -3.57
C ASP A 58 -11.18 6.64 -3.61
N ALA A 59 -9.93 6.37 -4.00
CA ALA A 59 -9.37 5.03 -4.06
C ALA A 59 -9.07 4.47 -2.66
N ALA A 60 -9.16 3.15 -2.52
CA ALA A 60 -8.98 2.49 -1.22
C ALA A 60 -7.51 2.09 -1.00
N PRO A 61 -6.85 2.55 0.09
CA PRO A 61 -5.47 2.19 0.39
C PRO A 61 -5.34 0.79 0.98
N ILE A 62 -4.33 0.06 0.53
CA ILE A 62 -3.80 -1.17 1.14
C ILE A 62 -2.28 -1.08 1.23
N GLY A 63 -1.65 -1.70 2.23
CA GLY A 63 -0.20 -1.69 2.34
C GLY A 63 0.34 -2.58 3.44
N ASN A 64 1.62 -2.92 3.32
CA ASN A 64 2.33 -3.77 4.28
C ASN A 64 3.46 -3.04 5.01
N GLY A 65 3.41 -1.71 5.03
CA GLY A 65 4.44 -0.84 5.61
C GLY A 65 5.53 -0.42 4.62
N SER A 66 5.79 -1.20 3.57
CA SER A 66 6.77 -0.84 2.52
C SER A 66 6.14 -0.76 1.14
N LEU A 67 5.47 -1.84 0.69
CA LEU A 67 4.67 -1.86 -0.54
C LEU A 67 3.25 -1.37 -0.23
N GLY A 68 2.75 -0.49 -1.10
CA GLY A 68 1.41 0.10 -1.01
C GLY A 68 0.67 0.00 -2.34
N GLY A 69 -0.66 -0.04 -2.24
CA GLY A 69 -1.60 -0.12 -3.35
C GLY A 69 -2.78 0.81 -3.12
N MET A 70 -3.18 1.58 -4.12
CA MET A 70 -4.45 2.31 -4.13
C MET A 70 -5.40 1.64 -5.13
N VAL A 71 -6.50 1.07 -4.65
CA VAL A 71 -7.48 0.31 -5.44
C VAL A 71 -8.58 1.25 -5.92
N TRP A 72 -8.71 1.41 -7.25
CA TRP A 72 -9.68 2.32 -7.86
C TRP A 72 -11.07 1.70 -8.00
N GLY A 73 -11.16 0.40 -8.27
CA GLY A 73 -12.42 -0.33 -8.32
C GLY A 73 -13.20 -0.18 -9.62
N GLY A 74 -12.55 0.16 -10.74
CA GLY A 74 -13.27 0.40 -12.00
C GLY A 74 -13.80 -0.88 -12.66
N VAL A 75 -14.91 -0.76 -13.40
CA VAL A 75 -15.66 -1.91 -13.94
C VAL A 75 -15.09 -2.40 -15.27
N ALA A 76 -14.90 -1.48 -16.23
CA ALA A 76 -14.28 -1.76 -17.53
C ALA A 76 -12.75 -1.65 -17.48
N THR A 77 -12.24 -0.75 -16.65
CA THR A 77 -10.81 -0.57 -16.43
C THR A 77 -10.53 -0.50 -14.94
N GLU A 78 -9.68 -1.38 -14.44
CA GLU A 78 -9.19 -1.35 -13.06
C GLU A 78 -7.78 -0.79 -13.04
N LYS A 79 -7.48 -0.05 -11.98
CA LYS A 79 -6.15 0.50 -11.71
C LYS A 79 -5.79 0.26 -10.26
N LEU A 80 -4.67 -0.41 -10.06
CA LEU A 80 -4.01 -0.50 -8.77
C LEU A 80 -2.72 0.31 -8.84
N GLN A 81 -2.73 1.49 -8.23
CA GLN A 81 -1.54 2.35 -8.18
C GLN A 81 -0.58 1.84 -7.10
N LEU A 82 0.68 1.66 -7.48
CA LEU A 82 1.74 1.06 -6.67
C LEU A 82 2.66 2.12 -6.07
N ASN A 83 3.04 1.86 -4.83
CA ASN A 83 3.96 2.67 -4.04
C ASN A 83 4.97 1.78 -3.32
N HIS A 84 6.21 2.24 -3.21
CA HIS A 84 7.24 1.60 -2.38
C HIS A 84 7.91 2.68 -1.54
N ASP A 85 7.98 2.50 -0.23
CA ASP A 85 8.42 3.50 0.76
C ASP A 85 9.83 4.07 0.50
N THR A 86 10.72 3.29 -0.09
CA THR A 86 12.09 3.68 -0.42
C THR A 86 12.30 4.28 -1.82
N LEU A 87 11.24 4.57 -2.59
CA LEU A 87 11.37 5.18 -3.92
C LEU A 87 11.34 6.71 -3.85
N TRP A 88 12.52 7.33 -3.85
CA TRP A 88 12.72 8.78 -3.73
C TRP A 88 13.68 9.31 -4.80
N THR A 89 13.56 10.59 -5.14
CA THR A 89 14.56 11.28 -5.96
C THR A 89 15.85 11.51 -5.18
N GLY A 90 16.93 11.84 -5.89
CA GLY A 90 18.16 12.32 -5.25
C GLY A 90 19.15 11.26 -4.84
N ALA A 91 20.16 11.72 -4.10
CA ALA A 91 21.22 10.92 -3.51
C ALA A 91 21.64 11.54 -2.16
N PRO A 92 22.33 10.79 -1.29
CA PRO A 92 22.94 11.36 -0.09
C PRO A 92 23.85 12.54 -0.45
N GLY A 93 23.73 13.64 0.28
CA GLY A 93 24.48 14.87 0.00
C GLY A 93 24.83 15.65 1.27
N SER A 94 25.67 16.68 1.11
CA SER A 94 25.94 17.62 2.20
C SER A 94 24.79 18.62 2.32
N TYR A 95 24.00 18.50 3.38
CA TYR A 95 22.94 19.45 3.72
C TYR A 95 23.43 20.63 4.57
N THR A 96 24.74 20.72 4.82
CA THR A 96 25.32 21.80 5.62
C THR A 96 25.58 23.03 4.75
N ASN A 97 24.96 24.14 5.10
CA ASN A 97 25.22 25.43 4.46
C ASN A 97 26.41 26.13 5.18
N PRO A 98 27.57 26.32 4.52
CA PRO A 98 28.73 26.96 5.13
C PRO A 98 28.52 28.44 5.44
N ASP A 99 27.57 29.11 4.76
CA ASP A 99 27.26 30.52 4.96
C ASP A 99 26.27 30.76 6.11
N ALA A 100 25.65 29.70 6.63
CA ALA A 100 24.65 29.80 7.69
C ALA A 100 25.14 30.53 8.95
N PRO A 101 26.37 30.34 9.46
CA PRO A 101 26.87 31.10 10.61
C PRO A 101 26.92 32.62 10.37
N ALA A 102 27.36 33.04 9.18
CA ALA A 102 27.43 34.46 8.82
C ALA A 102 26.03 35.06 8.64
N ALA A 103 25.13 34.32 7.99
CA ALA A 103 23.73 34.70 7.87
C ALA A 103 23.05 34.82 9.26
N LEU A 104 23.35 33.91 10.19
CA LEU A 104 22.80 33.92 11.54
C LEU A 104 23.26 35.13 12.35
N ALA A 105 24.53 35.53 12.21
CA ALA A 105 25.05 36.73 12.83
C ALA A 105 24.31 37.99 12.35
N ALA A 106 24.12 38.12 11.04
CA ALA A 106 23.39 39.24 10.45
C ALA A 106 21.91 39.27 10.88
N VAL A 107 21.25 38.11 10.97
CA VAL A 107 19.87 38.02 11.46
C VAL A 107 19.77 38.50 12.91
N ARG A 108 20.68 38.05 13.78
CA ARG A 108 20.70 38.46 15.20
C ARG A 108 20.86 39.97 15.35
N GLU A 109 21.81 40.56 14.63
CA GLU A 109 22.02 42.02 14.64
C GLU A 109 20.76 42.79 14.22
N LEU A 110 20.09 42.37 13.15
CA LEU A 110 18.86 43.01 12.68
C LEU A 110 17.71 42.89 13.70
N VAL A 111 17.62 41.76 14.41
CA VAL A 111 16.66 41.56 15.50
C VAL A 111 16.98 42.50 16.67
N ASP A 112 18.24 42.61 17.08
CA ASP A 112 18.66 43.50 18.18
C ASP A 112 18.38 44.98 17.87
N GLN A 113 18.38 45.36 16.59
CA GLN A 113 18.01 46.69 16.10
C GLN A 113 16.50 46.90 15.92
N GLY A 114 15.66 45.89 16.16
CA GLY A 114 14.20 45.95 15.94
C GLY A 114 13.78 45.93 14.47
N ARG A 115 14.67 45.55 13.54
CA ARG A 115 14.44 45.52 12.08
C ARG A 115 13.92 44.16 11.61
N PHE A 116 12.73 43.77 12.05
CA PHE A 116 12.21 42.41 11.84
C PHE A 116 11.97 42.00 10.37
N THR A 117 11.54 42.93 9.52
CA THR A 117 11.36 42.66 8.08
C THR A 117 12.68 42.34 7.41
N ASP A 118 13.73 43.10 7.72
CA ASP A 118 15.07 42.87 7.20
C ASP A 118 15.68 41.57 7.77
N ALA A 119 15.44 41.29 9.06
CA ALA A 119 15.85 40.03 9.68
C ALA A 119 15.21 38.82 8.98
N THR A 120 13.91 38.93 8.62
CA THR A 120 13.19 37.88 7.88
C THR A 120 13.78 37.68 6.48
N ALA A 121 14.07 38.77 5.77
CA ALA A 121 14.73 38.70 4.48
C ALA A 121 16.13 38.07 4.59
N ALA A 122 16.91 38.45 5.60
CA ALA A 122 18.24 37.89 5.86
C ALA A 122 18.21 36.40 6.22
N ALA A 123 17.17 35.97 6.95
CA ALA A 123 16.98 34.57 7.39
C ALA A 123 16.78 33.60 6.22
N THR A 124 16.41 34.09 5.03
CA THR A 124 16.33 33.24 3.82
C THR A 124 17.64 32.52 3.52
N ARG A 125 18.79 33.12 3.89
CA ARG A 125 20.13 32.53 3.74
C ARG A 125 20.45 31.42 4.74
N LEU A 126 19.59 31.19 5.73
CA LEU A 126 19.73 30.09 6.70
C LEU A 126 19.15 28.77 6.19
N PHE A 127 18.28 28.82 5.17
CA PHE A 127 17.70 27.61 4.60
C PHE A 127 18.68 26.92 3.66
N GLY A 128 18.62 25.60 3.64
CA GLY A 128 19.33 24.77 2.66
C GLY A 128 18.56 24.62 1.35
N GLY A 129 19.07 23.76 0.46
CA GLY A 129 18.38 23.37 -0.76
C GLY A 129 17.06 22.63 -0.48
N GLN A 130 16.27 22.44 -1.55
CA GLN A 130 15.02 21.68 -1.46
C GLN A 130 15.29 20.22 -1.08
N SER A 131 14.41 19.66 -0.25
CA SER A 131 14.44 18.22 0.02
C SER A 131 14.06 17.43 -1.23
N GLU A 132 14.55 16.21 -1.31
CA GLU A 132 14.12 15.24 -2.30
C GLU A 132 12.65 14.85 -2.09
N VAL A 133 12.05 14.24 -3.11
CA VAL A 133 10.61 13.96 -3.15
C VAL A 133 10.32 12.50 -3.40
N TYR A 134 9.32 11.99 -2.68
CA TYR A 134 8.76 10.68 -2.86
C TYR A 134 8.15 10.53 -4.26
N GLN A 135 8.30 9.36 -4.89
CA GLN A 135 7.76 9.11 -6.23
C GLN A 135 6.78 7.92 -6.25
N PRO A 136 5.69 8.00 -7.03
CA PRO A 136 4.86 6.84 -7.32
C PRO A 136 5.65 5.83 -8.16
N MET A 137 5.52 4.54 -7.84
CA MET A 137 6.25 3.49 -8.56
C MET A 137 5.64 3.24 -9.94
N GLY A 138 4.32 3.22 -10.02
CA GLY A 138 3.58 2.95 -11.25
C GLY A 138 2.19 2.39 -10.97
N ASP A 139 1.60 1.75 -11.97
CA ASP A 139 0.25 1.21 -11.91
C ASP A 139 0.21 -0.20 -12.49
N VAL A 140 -0.63 -1.06 -11.90
CA VAL A 140 -1.16 -2.26 -12.55
C VAL A 140 -2.48 -1.88 -13.20
N ASN A 141 -2.59 -2.08 -14.51
CA ASN A 141 -3.79 -1.77 -15.28
C ASN A 141 -4.45 -3.06 -15.76
N LEU A 142 -5.74 -3.20 -15.51
CA LEU A 142 -6.57 -4.27 -16.05
C LEU A 142 -7.64 -3.66 -16.95
N GLU A 143 -7.65 -4.03 -18.22
CA GLU A 143 -8.78 -3.81 -19.11
C GLU A 143 -9.69 -5.04 -18.98
N LEU A 144 -10.81 -4.87 -18.28
CA LEU A 144 -11.77 -5.91 -17.92
C LEU A 144 -12.90 -5.94 -18.96
N GLY A 145 -13.23 -7.13 -19.47
CA GLY A 145 -14.25 -7.31 -20.51
C GLY A 145 -13.69 -7.29 -21.94
N GLY A 146 -14.60 -7.43 -22.91
CA GLY A 146 -14.31 -7.31 -24.35
C GLY A 146 -14.15 -5.85 -24.79
N SER A 147 -14.05 -5.61 -26.10
CA SER A 147 -13.83 -4.27 -26.68
C SER A 147 -14.90 -3.21 -26.40
N ASP A 148 -16.02 -3.56 -25.76
CA ASP A 148 -17.09 -2.62 -25.40
C ASP A 148 -16.90 -2.07 -23.99
N GLN A 149 -16.20 -0.94 -23.88
CA GLN A 149 -15.98 -0.20 -22.63
C GLN A 149 -17.27 0.43 -22.04
N GLN A 150 -18.43 0.21 -22.67
CA GLN A 150 -19.72 0.83 -22.34
C GLN A 150 -20.77 -0.13 -21.78
N GLN A 151 -20.39 -1.35 -21.36
CA GLN A 151 -21.38 -2.29 -20.84
C GLN A 151 -21.96 -1.80 -19.51
N ALA A 152 -23.29 -1.66 -19.45
CA ALA A 152 -23.99 -1.26 -18.25
C ALA A 152 -23.76 -2.28 -17.12
N TYR A 153 -23.51 -1.78 -15.92
CA TYR A 153 -23.36 -2.58 -14.72
C TYR A 153 -24.36 -2.14 -13.66
N ASP A 154 -24.65 -3.04 -12.72
CA ASP A 154 -25.46 -2.75 -11.55
C ASP A 154 -24.85 -3.38 -10.28
N SER A 155 -25.54 -3.18 -9.16
CA SER A 155 -25.19 -3.80 -7.87
C SER A 155 -23.73 -3.56 -7.44
N TYR A 156 -23.18 -2.41 -7.83
CA TYR A 156 -21.80 -2.07 -7.55
C TYR A 156 -21.60 -1.79 -6.06
N LYS A 157 -20.52 -2.34 -5.51
CA LYS A 157 -20.04 -2.08 -4.17
C LYS A 157 -18.52 -2.18 -4.15
N ARG A 158 -17.85 -1.23 -3.52
CA ARG A 158 -16.43 -1.34 -3.15
C ARG A 158 -16.29 -1.08 -1.66
N GLU A 159 -15.60 -1.96 -0.96
CA GLU A 159 -15.47 -1.91 0.50
C GLU A 159 -14.02 -2.10 0.91
N LEU A 160 -13.52 -1.21 1.77
CA LEU A 160 -12.31 -1.47 2.55
C LEU A 160 -12.74 -1.96 3.93
N ASP A 161 -12.48 -3.23 4.21
CA ASP A 161 -12.75 -3.85 5.51
C ASP A 161 -11.54 -3.67 6.43
N LEU A 162 -11.74 -2.96 7.55
CA LEU A 162 -10.69 -2.68 8.51
C LEU A 162 -10.44 -3.84 9.48
N HIS A 163 -11.31 -4.85 9.56
CA HIS A 163 -11.06 -6.06 10.33
C HIS A 163 -10.10 -7.02 9.61
N THR A 164 -10.08 -6.98 8.28
CA THR A 164 -9.29 -7.89 7.45
C THR A 164 -8.18 -7.20 6.66
N ALA A 165 -8.18 -5.86 6.58
CA ALA A 165 -7.34 -5.08 5.67
C ALA A 165 -7.44 -5.55 4.20
N THR A 166 -8.66 -5.87 3.77
CA THR A 166 -8.95 -6.28 2.39
C THR A 166 -9.87 -5.27 1.72
N VAL A 167 -9.63 -5.01 0.43
CA VAL A 167 -10.59 -4.30 -0.42
C VAL A 167 -11.36 -5.30 -1.26
N LEU A 168 -12.70 -5.29 -1.15
CA LEU A 168 -13.59 -6.11 -1.96
C LEU A 168 -14.38 -5.22 -2.92
N VAL A 169 -14.39 -5.58 -4.21
CA VAL A 169 -15.21 -4.96 -5.25
C VAL A 169 -16.18 -5.99 -5.80
N THR A 170 -17.46 -5.67 -5.83
CA THR A 170 -18.51 -6.52 -6.40
C THR A 170 -19.39 -5.71 -7.35
N TYR A 171 -19.78 -6.28 -8.48
CA TYR A 171 -20.69 -5.66 -9.44
C TYR A 171 -21.26 -6.75 -10.36
N SER A 172 -22.35 -6.46 -11.06
CA SER A 172 -22.92 -7.38 -12.04
C SER A 172 -22.94 -6.77 -13.43
N VAL A 173 -22.67 -7.60 -14.44
CA VAL A 173 -22.79 -7.25 -15.85
C VAL A 173 -23.69 -8.28 -16.51
N GLY A 174 -24.92 -7.88 -16.82
CA GLY A 174 -25.98 -8.83 -17.20
C GLY A 174 -26.25 -9.83 -16.06
N PRO A 175 -26.29 -11.15 -16.32
CA PRO A 175 -26.56 -12.14 -15.29
C PRO A 175 -25.33 -12.50 -14.43
N VAL A 176 -24.13 -12.06 -14.82
CA VAL A 176 -22.88 -12.50 -14.19
C VAL A 176 -22.44 -11.50 -13.12
N GLN A 177 -22.25 -12.00 -11.90
CA GLN A 177 -21.66 -11.24 -10.81
C GLN A 177 -20.14 -11.41 -10.82
N TYR A 178 -19.42 -10.31 -10.71
CA TYR A 178 -17.96 -10.26 -10.63
C TYR A 178 -17.51 -9.85 -9.24
N THR A 179 -16.44 -10.47 -8.77
CA THR A 179 -15.80 -10.17 -7.47
C THR A 179 -14.32 -9.94 -7.66
N ARG A 180 -13.78 -8.87 -7.09
CA ARG A 180 -12.34 -8.64 -6.96
C ARG A 180 -11.96 -8.39 -5.52
N GLU A 181 -11.01 -9.15 -5.00
CA GLU A 181 -10.48 -8.94 -3.65
C GLU A 181 -8.99 -8.60 -3.71
N HIS A 182 -8.59 -7.56 -2.99
CA HIS A 182 -7.24 -7.04 -2.94
C HIS A 182 -6.74 -6.98 -1.50
N PHE A 183 -5.47 -7.36 -1.27
CA PHE A 183 -4.78 -7.13 0.00
C PHE A 183 -3.27 -7.04 -0.21
N CYS A 184 -2.57 -6.41 0.74
CA CYS A 184 -1.12 -6.30 0.73
C CYS A 184 -0.54 -7.09 1.90
N SER A 185 -0.03 -8.29 1.62
CA SER A 185 0.50 -9.20 2.63
C SER A 185 1.88 -8.75 3.09
N ASN A 186 2.03 -8.49 4.39
CA ASN A 186 3.32 -8.27 5.03
C ASN A 186 4.17 -9.56 5.12
N PRO A 187 3.65 -10.71 5.60
CA PRO A 187 4.44 -11.94 5.70
C PRO A 187 5.08 -12.39 4.38
N HIS A 188 4.39 -12.15 3.26
CA HIS A 188 4.83 -12.55 1.93
C HIS A 188 5.40 -11.40 1.09
N ARG A 189 5.30 -10.15 1.56
CA ARG A 189 5.77 -8.93 0.89
C ARG A 189 5.23 -8.75 -0.54
N VAL A 190 3.93 -9.04 -0.73
CA VAL A 190 3.26 -8.96 -2.04
C VAL A 190 1.88 -8.30 -1.93
N ILE A 191 1.44 -7.64 -3.00
CA ILE A 191 0.01 -7.35 -3.19
C ILE A 191 -0.62 -8.51 -3.94
N VAL A 192 -1.76 -8.97 -3.46
CA VAL A 192 -2.54 -10.05 -4.08
C VAL A 192 -3.87 -9.48 -4.56
N THR A 193 -4.27 -9.84 -5.77
CA THR A 193 -5.59 -9.53 -6.33
C THR A 193 -6.22 -10.83 -6.83
N ARG A 194 -7.38 -11.21 -6.32
CA ARG A 194 -8.19 -12.31 -6.85
C ARG A 194 -9.38 -11.76 -7.61
N ILE A 195 -9.60 -12.26 -8.82
CA ILE A 195 -10.70 -11.92 -9.70
C ILE A 195 -11.49 -13.21 -9.94
N ALA A 196 -12.80 -13.16 -9.78
CA ALA A 196 -13.70 -14.29 -10.06
C ALA A 196 -15.05 -13.78 -10.61
N ALA A 197 -15.78 -14.70 -11.23
CA ALA A 197 -17.14 -14.50 -11.70
C ALA A 197 -18.07 -15.59 -11.12
N SER A 198 -19.37 -15.32 -11.07
CA SER A 198 -20.39 -16.29 -10.63
C SER A 198 -20.56 -17.47 -11.60
N GLU A 199 -20.13 -17.30 -12.84
CA GLU A 199 -20.17 -18.31 -13.90
C GLU A 199 -18.75 -18.66 -14.36
N PRO A 200 -18.38 -19.96 -14.49
CA PRO A 200 -17.08 -20.38 -15.04
C PRO A 200 -16.81 -19.82 -16.44
N GLY A 201 -15.54 -19.57 -16.77
CA GLY A 201 -15.13 -19.06 -18.08
C GLY A 201 -15.45 -17.58 -18.37
N HIS A 202 -15.99 -16.82 -17.41
CA HIS A 202 -16.38 -15.43 -17.63
C HIS A 202 -15.34 -14.37 -17.22
N VAL A 203 -14.14 -14.79 -16.77
CA VAL A 203 -13.07 -13.87 -16.40
C VAL A 203 -12.07 -13.75 -17.55
N SER A 204 -12.08 -12.58 -18.20
CA SER A 204 -11.10 -12.20 -19.24
C SER A 204 -10.60 -10.78 -19.01
N CYS A 205 -9.30 -10.56 -19.17
CA CYS A 205 -8.72 -9.22 -19.04
C CYS A 205 -7.42 -9.06 -19.83
N THR A 206 -7.10 -7.82 -20.19
CA THR A 206 -5.77 -7.44 -20.66
C THR A 206 -5.02 -6.73 -19.55
N LEU A 207 -3.88 -7.30 -19.16
CA LEU A 207 -3.01 -6.81 -18.11
C LEU A 207 -1.84 -6.00 -18.69
N SER A 208 -1.48 -4.91 -18.02
CA SER A 208 -0.22 -4.19 -18.25
C SER A 208 0.30 -3.48 -17.00
N LEU A 209 1.60 -3.19 -16.99
CA LEU A 209 2.24 -2.31 -16.01
C LEU A 209 2.59 -0.98 -16.69
N SER A 210 2.57 0.11 -15.93
CA SER A 210 3.00 1.42 -16.41
C SER A 210 3.60 2.26 -15.30
N SER A 211 4.45 3.24 -15.62
CA SER A 211 4.93 4.24 -14.68
C SER A 211 5.08 5.60 -15.35
N GLN A 212 4.94 6.67 -14.56
CA GLN A 212 5.30 8.03 -14.98
C GLN A 212 6.82 8.26 -14.97
N LEU A 213 7.57 7.40 -14.27
CA LEU A 213 9.03 7.39 -14.29
C LEU A 213 9.54 6.70 -15.56
N LYS A 214 10.81 6.95 -15.92
CA LYS A 214 11.47 6.22 -17.02
C LYS A 214 11.49 4.73 -16.67
N ASN A 215 10.84 3.92 -17.52
CA ASN A 215 10.66 2.50 -17.28
C ASN A 215 10.67 1.70 -18.59
N THR A 216 10.91 0.40 -18.44
CA THR A 216 10.74 -0.63 -19.46
C THR A 216 9.84 -1.72 -18.91
N VAL A 217 8.90 -2.19 -19.74
CA VAL A 217 7.99 -3.28 -19.39
C VAL A 217 8.23 -4.44 -20.34
N THR A 218 8.29 -5.66 -19.82
CA THR A 218 8.49 -6.87 -20.60
C THR A 218 7.64 -8.00 -20.02
N VAL A 219 6.89 -8.66 -20.89
CA VAL A 219 6.21 -9.91 -20.61
C VAL A 219 7.21 -11.04 -20.85
N THR A 220 7.78 -11.57 -19.76
CA THR A 220 8.87 -12.55 -19.81
C THR A 220 8.39 -13.92 -20.29
N ASN A 221 7.13 -14.26 -19.99
CA ASN A 221 6.44 -15.46 -20.43
C ASN A 221 4.91 -15.28 -20.30
N ALA A 222 4.12 -16.32 -20.58
CA ALA A 222 2.65 -16.27 -20.52
C ALA A 222 2.05 -16.11 -19.11
N ASN A 223 2.85 -15.90 -18.06
CA ASN A 223 2.39 -15.81 -16.68
C ASN A 223 3.11 -14.74 -15.84
N GLU A 224 3.95 -13.90 -16.46
CA GLU A 224 4.77 -12.94 -15.73
C GLU A 224 5.03 -11.65 -16.54
N VAL A 225 4.89 -10.51 -15.87
CA VAL A 225 5.19 -9.17 -16.41
C VAL A 225 6.16 -8.49 -15.49
N VAL A 226 7.27 -7.99 -16.04
CA VAL A 226 8.32 -7.27 -15.31
C VAL A 226 8.29 -5.81 -15.77
N MET A 227 8.26 -4.89 -14.82
CA MET A 227 8.51 -3.46 -15.04
C MET A 227 9.77 -3.08 -14.29
N GLU A 228 10.76 -2.54 -15.00
CA GLU A 228 12.00 -2.01 -14.44
C GLU A 228 12.07 -0.52 -14.72
N GLY A 229 12.62 0.25 -13.80
CA GLY A 229 12.76 1.68 -14.01
C GLY A 229 13.79 2.33 -13.10
N VAL A 230 13.95 3.62 -13.30
CA VAL A 230 14.88 4.45 -12.55
C VAL A 230 14.21 5.74 -12.12
N CYS A 231 14.36 6.06 -10.84
CA CYS A 231 13.94 7.34 -10.29
C CYS A 231 14.90 8.45 -10.76
N PRO A 232 14.41 9.68 -10.99
CA PRO A 232 15.28 10.83 -11.24
C PRO A 232 16.33 11.00 -10.13
N GLY A 233 17.59 11.19 -10.52
CA GLY A 233 18.70 11.44 -9.60
C GLY A 233 18.64 12.83 -8.93
N GLN A 234 17.70 13.68 -9.33
CA GLN A 234 17.41 14.97 -8.71
C GLN A 234 15.90 15.21 -8.71
N ARG A 235 15.43 15.94 -7.71
CA ARG A 235 14.06 16.46 -7.66
C ARG A 235 13.68 17.20 -8.97
N PRO A 236 12.57 16.84 -9.62
CA PRO A 236 12.02 17.61 -10.72
C PRO A 236 11.66 19.04 -10.27
N PRO A 237 11.89 20.07 -11.10
CA PRO A 237 11.48 21.44 -10.78
C PRO A 237 9.96 21.50 -10.57
N ALA A 238 9.52 22.21 -9.53
CA ALA A 238 8.10 22.35 -9.23
C ALA A 238 7.37 23.08 -10.37
N PRO A 239 6.27 22.52 -10.92
CA PRO A 239 5.48 23.21 -11.94
C PRO A 239 4.95 24.55 -11.39
N GLY A 240 5.30 25.66 -12.05
CA GLY A 240 4.79 26.99 -11.72
C GLY A 240 5.55 27.78 -10.64
N LEU A 241 6.58 27.21 -10.01
CA LEU A 241 7.48 27.97 -9.15
C LEU A 241 8.72 28.42 -9.94
N LEU A 242 8.61 29.55 -10.64
CA LEU A 242 9.81 30.27 -11.11
C LEU A 242 10.57 30.78 -9.88
N LEU A 243 11.48 29.96 -9.35
CA LEU A 243 12.45 30.41 -8.36
C LEU A 243 13.40 31.40 -9.05
N ARG A 244 13.06 32.67 -8.92
CA ARG A 244 13.92 33.79 -9.24
C ARG A 244 15.11 33.73 -8.30
N ASN A 245 16.30 33.55 -8.88
CA ASN A 245 17.64 33.47 -8.27
C ASN A 245 18.06 32.12 -7.64
N SER A 246 18.62 31.25 -8.49
CA SER A 246 19.78 30.43 -8.13
C SER A 246 20.97 30.83 -9.02
N SER A 247 21.45 32.06 -8.87
CA SER A 247 22.75 32.46 -9.40
C SER A 247 23.83 31.95 -8.46
N SER A 248 24.28 30.70 -8.68
CA SER A 248 25.65 30.20 -8.47
C SER A 248 25.70 28.67 -8.48
N SER A 249 25.33 28.06 -9.61
CA SER A 249 25.95 26.81 -10.08
C SER A 249 25.38 26.53 -11.46
N SER A 250 26.14 26.92 -12.48
CA SER A 250 25.93 26.53 -13.86
C SER A 250 26.02 25.01 -13.99
N ASN A 251 24.89 24.33 -13.85
CA ASN A 251 24.61 23.13 -14.60
C ASN A 251 23.31 23.40 -15.34
N SER A 252 23.45 23.91 -16.56
CA SER A 252 22.38 23.82 -17.56
C SER A 252 21.98 22.35 -17.62
N ILE A 253 20.73 22.04 -17.28
CA ILE A 253 20.11 20.79 -17.68
C ILE A 253 20.08 20.83 -19.21
N SER A 254 21.04 20.17 -19.84
CA SER A 254 20.88 19.74 -21.21
C SER A 254 19.71 18.76 -21.19
N SER A 255 18.61 19.16 -21.81
CA SER A 255 17.63 18.20 -22.34
C SER A 255 18.29 17.49 -23.54
N SER A 256 19.34 16.73 -23.26
CA SER A 256 19.88 15.74 -24.19
C SER A 256 19.13 14.45 -23.93
N ASP A 257 18.37 13.99 -24.91
CA ASP A 257 17.67 12.72 -24.96
C ASP A 257 18.62 11.48 -24.91
N ASP A 258 19.82 11.63 -24.35
CA ASP A 258 20.94 10.68 -24.43
C ASP A 258 21.77 10.59 -23.13
N ASP A 259 21.22 10.96 -21.97
CA ASP A 259 21.92 10.77 -20.69
C ASP A 259 21.83 9.30 -20.23
N ASP A 260 22.88 8.61 -20.66
CA ASP A 260 23.58 7.46 -20.12
C ASP A 260 23.11 6.94 -18.76
N VAL A 261 22.96 5.62 -18.71
CA VAL A 261 22.42 4.76 -17.65
C VAL A 261 23.26 4.77 -16.34
N THR A 262 24.19 5.70 -16.16
CA THR A 262 25.26 5.63 -15.16
C THR A 262 25.27 6.73 -14.09
N THR A 263 24.42 7.76 -14.18
CA THR A 263 24.22 8.78 -13.13
C THR A 263 22.81 8.74 -12.51
N GLY A 264 22.20 7.54 -12.51
CA GLY A 264 20.79 7.31 -12.15
C GLY A 264 20.47 7.41 -10.66
N GLY A 265 19.22 7.77 -10.36
CA GLY A 265 18.66 7.68 -9.01
C GLY A 265 18.31 6.23 -8.64
N ILE A 266 17.48 6.06 -7.61
CA ILE A 266 17.06 4.74 -7.12
C ILE A 266 16.40 3.94 -8.26
N LYS A 267 16.95 2.75 -8.56
CA LYS A 267 16.32 1.80 -9.49
C LYS A 267 15.17 1.09 -8.80
N PHE A 268 14.18 0.69 -9.57
CA PHE A 268 13.04 -0.06 -9.05
C PHE A 268 12.59 -1.14 -10.01
N ALA A 269 11.95 -2.16 -9.45
CA ALA A 269 11.29 -3.20 -10.21
C ALA A 269 9.93 -3.55 -9.58
N ALA A 270 8.93 -3.77 -10.41
CA ALA A 270 7.68 -4.40 -10.06
C ALA A 270 7.49 -5.63 -10.94
N VAL A 271 7.26 -6.78 -10.32
CA VAL A 271 7.06 -8.05 -11.02
C VAL A 271 5.69 -8.58 -10.66
N LEU A 272 4.90 -8.85 -11.68
CA LEU A 272 3.55 -9.37 -11.55
C LEU A 272 3.51 -10.80 -12.08
N GLY A 273 3.15 -11.74 -11.20
CA GLY A 273 2.89 -13.12 -11.56
C GLY A 273 1.38 -13.41 -11.64
N VAL A 274 1.02 -14.27 -12.59
CA VAL A 274 -0.36 -14.68 -12.85
C VAL A 274 -0.54 -16.16 -12.52
N GLN A 275 -1.66 -16.48 -11.87
CA GLN A 275 -2.24 -17.82 -11.77
C GLN A 275 -3.70 -17.71 -12.24
N MET A 276 -4.20 -18.73 -12.93
CA MET A 276 -5.60 -18.77 -13.37
C MET A 276 -6.10 -20.21 -13.42
N GLY A 277 -7.41 -20.38 -13.27
CA GLY A 277 -8.09 -21.67 -13.40
C GLY A 277 -9.16 -21.63 -14.49
N GLY A 278 -9.59 -22.82 -14.90
CA GLY A 278 -10.58 -23.03 -15.96
C GLY A 278 -10.02 -23.85 -17.11
N SER A 279 -10.80 -24.80 -17.64
CA SER A 279 -10.36 -25.69 -18.70
C SER A 279 -10.11 -24.97 -20.04
N GLU A 280 -10.76 -23.82 -20.24
CA GLU A 280 -10.64 -23.01 -21.45
C GLU A 280 -9.71 -21.81 -21.28
N ALA A 281 -9.12 -21.63 -20.08
CA ALA A 281 -8.30 -20.49 -19.73
C ALA A 281 -7.04 -20.43 -20.62
N LYS A 282 -6.79 -19.26 -21.22
CA LYS A 282 -5.63 -19.04 -22.11
C LYS A 282 -4.94 -17.73 -21.77
N ALA A 283 -3.61 -17.73 -21.90
CA ALA A 283 -2.79 -16.53 -21.90
C ALA A 283 -2.17 -16.30 -23.28
N ALA A 284 -2.17 -15.04 -23.71
CA ALA A 284 -1.48 -14.60 -24.92
C ALA A 284 -0.69 -13.32 -24.66
N VAL A 285 0.52 -13.25 -25.22
CA VAL A 285 1.35 -12.05 -25.16
C VAL A 285 0.94 -11.11 -26.30
N LEU A 286 0.69 -9.84 -25.99
CA LEU A 286 0.26 -8.81 -26.94
C LEU A 286 1.25 -7.64 -26.99
N ASN A 287 1.10 -6.80 -28.03
CA ASN A 287 1.78 -5.50 -28.20
C ASN A 287 3.29 -5.56 -27.93
N ASP A 288 4.02 -6.30 -28.77
CA ASP A 288 5.48 -6.43 -28.69
C ASP A 288 5.98 -6.79 -27.28
N GLN A 289 5.29 -7.73 -26.62
CA GLN A 289 5.62 -8.20 -25.27
C GLN A 289 5.44 -7.17 -24.15
N LYS A 290 4.48 -6.24 -24.28
CA LYS A 290 4.17 -5.25 -23.22
C LYS A 290 2.85 -5.49 -22.50
N LYS A 291 1.95 -6.29 -23.08
CA LYS A 291 0.64 -6.62 -22.47
C LYS A 291 0.44 -8.13 -22.43
N LEU A 292 -0.29 -8.60 -21.42
CA LEU A 292 -0.68 -10.00 -21.28
C LEU A 292 -2.20 -10.11 -21.32
N ARG A 293 -2.74 -10.82 -22.30
CA ARG A 293 -4.16 -11.14 -22.41
C ARG A 293 -4.44 -12.45 -21.70
N LEU A 294 -5.49 -12.46 -20.87
CA LEU A 294 -6.02 -13.62 -20.17
C LEU A 294 -7.47 -13.79 -20.64
N ASP A 295 -7.83 -14.97 -21.15
CA ASP A 295 -9.14 -15.26 -21.72
C ASP A 295 -9.78 -16.49 -21.05
N THR A 296 -11.09 -16.39 -20.83
CA THR A 296 -11.98 -17.51 -20.47
C THR A 296 -11.55 -18.27 -19.21
N ALA A 297 -11.10 -17.53 -18.20
CA ALA A 297 -10.76 -18.10 -16.90
C ALA A 297 -12.00 -18.15 -15.99
N ASP A 298 -12.01 -19.12 -15.06
CA ASP A 298 -12.97 -19.18 -13.96
C ASP A 298 -12.59 -18.17 -12.86
N TRP A 299 -11.28 -18.03 -12.66
CA TRP A 299 -10.69 -17.10 -11.71
C TRP A 299 -9.26 -16.75 -12.14
N ILE A 300 -8.79 -15.58 -11.70
CA ILE A 300 -7.42 -15.10 -11.88
C ILE A 300 -6.90 -14.64 -10.52
N VAL A 301 -5.67 -15.03 -10.18
CA VAL A 301 -4.92 -14.49 -9.05
C VAL A 301 -3.68 -13.79 -9.60
N LEU A 302 -3.58 -12.49 -9.30
CA LEU A 302 -2.42 -11.67 -9.58
C LEU A 302 -1.64 -11.49 -8.29
N VAL A 303 -0.33 -11.68 -8.37
CA VAL A 303 0.60 -11.46 -7.26
C VAL A 303 1.65 -10.47 -7.71
N VAL A 304 1.76 -9.34 -7.02
CA VAL A 304 2.72 -8.26 -7.33
C VAL A 304 3.76 -8.20 -6.22
N ALA A 305 5.01 -8.39 -6.60
CA ALA A 305 6.16 -8.07 -5.76
C ALA A 305 6.86 -6.84 -6.32
N ALA A 306 7.44 -6.01 -5.45
CA ALA A 306 8.22 -4.87 -5.88
C ALA A 306 9.44 -4.67 -4.97
N SER A 307 10.47 -4.03 -5.50
CA SER A 307 11.70 -3.73 -4.77
C SER A 307 12.41 -2.52 -5.38
N THR A 308 13.33 -1.94 -4.62
CA THR A 308 14.17 -0.82 -5.05
C THR A 308 15.64 -1.12 -4.80
N SER A 309 16.54 -0.38 -5.45
CA SER A 309 17.97 -0.43 -5.18
C SER A 309 18.40 0.45 -3.99
N PHE A 310 17.48 0.86 -3.11
CA PHE A 310 17.84 1.65 -1.94
C PHE A 310 18.66 0.82 -0.94
N ASP A 311 19.95 1.13 -0.82
CA ASP A 311 20.92 0.43 0.03
C ASP A 311 21.27 1.26 1.28
N GLY A 312 20.24 1.89 1.86
CA GLY A 312 20.36 2.73 3.05
C GLY A 312 20.63 4.22 2.76
N PRO A 313 20.50 5.07 3.79
CA PRO A 313 20.45 6.52 3.64
C PRO A 313 21.81 7.19 3.36
N PHE A 314 22.91 6.44 3.42
CA PHE A 314 24.27 6.94 3.23
C PHE A 314 24.97 6.32 2.01
N VAL A 315 24.25 5.53 1.21
CA VAL A 315 24.77 4.91 -0.01
C VAL A 315 24.16 5.62 -1.21
N SER A 316 25.01 6.12 -2.09
CA SER A 316 24.55 6.72 -3.35
C SER A 316 23.85 5.66 -4.21
N PRO A 317 22.78 5.99 -4.96
CA PRO A 317 22.12 5.02 -5.82
C PRO A 317 23.05 4.33 -6.83
N SER A 318 24.07 5.03 -7.31
CA SER A 318 25.13 4.50 -8.19
C SER A 318 26.00 3.42 -7.54
N ASP A 319 26.12 3.45 -6.21
CA ASP A 319 26.99 2.57 -5.42
C ASP A 319 26.23 1.39 -4.80
N SER A 320 24.91 1.36 -4.98
CA SER A 320 24.04 0.31 -4.48
C SER A 320 24.44 -1.06 -5.04
N ARG A 321 24.48 -2.05 -4.17
CA ARG A 321 24.75 -3.45 -4.53
C ARG A 321 23.48 -4.28 -4.70
N LEU A 322 22.32 -3.65 -4.53
CA LEU A 322 21.02 -4.31 -4.58
C LEU A 322 20.50 -4.30 -6.02
N ASP A 323 20.14 -5.49 -6.50
CA ASP A 323 19.39 -5.64 -7.74
C ASP A 323 17.89 -5.76 -7.43
N PRO A 324 17.08 -4.70 -7.71
CA PRO A 324 15.66 -4.73 -7.40
C PRO A 324 14.91 -5.80 -8.19
N THR A 325 15.33 -6.11 -9.42
CA THR A 325 14.64 -7.08 -10.27
C THR A 325 14.78 -8.49 -9.70
N SER A 326 16.01 -8.93 -9.40
CA SER A 326 16.25 -10.22 -8.74
C SER A 326 15.52 -10.33 -7.39
N ALA A 327 15.50 -9.25 -6.59
CA ALA A 327 14.82 -9.23 -5.29
C ALA A 327 13.29 -9.38 -5.42
N ALA A 328 12.68 -8.68 -6.38
CA ALA A 328 11.25 -8.76 -6.66
C ALA A 328 10.86 -10.14 -7.23
N VAL A 329 11.62 -10.68 -8.19
CA VAL A 329 11.40 -12.03 -8.74
C VAL A 329 11.52 -13.10 -7.65
N ALA A 330 12.54 -13.03 -6.79
CA ALA A 330 12.69 -13.98 -5.69
C ALA A 330 11.51 -13.94 -4.71
N THR A 331 10.99 -12.74 -4.43
CA THR A 331 9.81 -12.55 -3.57
C THR A 331 8.55 -13.11 -4.21
N LEU A 332 8.33 -12.82 -5.49
CA LEU A 332 7.23 -13.37 -6.25
C LEU A 332 7.27 -14.91 -6.28
N ASN A 333 8.42 -15.52 -6.56
CA ASN A 333 8.57 -16.98 -6.64
C ASN A 333 8.25 -17.68 -5.32
N ARG A 334 8.58 -17.08 -4.17
CA ARG A 334 8.18 -17.61 -2.85
C ARG A 334 6.67 -17.51 -2.62
N ALA A 335 6.03 -16.44 -3.08
CA ALA A 335 4.58 -16.28 -2.95
C ALA A 335 3.80 -17.19 -3.90
N ARG A 336 4.32 -17.43 -5.13
CA ARG A 336 3.67 -18.25 -6.16
C ARG A 336 3.60 -19.75 -5.84
N SER A 337 4.38 -20.24 -4.89
CA SER A 337 4.27 -21.63 -4.41
C SER A 337 3.11 -21.85 -3.45
N LEU A 338 2.43 -20.77 -3.03
CA LEU A 338 1.29 -20.80 -2.12
C LEU A 338 -0.02 -20.59 -2.88
N THR A 339 -1.11 -21.10 -2.32
CA THR A 339 -2.46 -20.78 -2.81
C THR A 339 -2.89 -19.40 -2.32
N TYR A 340 -3.88 -18.81 -2.98
CA TYR A 340 -4.49 -17.57 -2.53
C TYR A 340 -5.01 -17.67 -1.08
N GLU A 341 -5.60 -18.81 -0.71
CA GLU A 341 -6.15 -19.06 0.62
C GLU A 341 -5.05 -19.07 1.68
N GLN A 342 -3.87 -19.63 1.36
CA GLN A 342 -2.70 -19.60 2.24
C GLN A 342 -2.14 -18.18 2.39
N LEU A 343 -2.03 -17.43 1.28
CA LEU A 343 -1.60 -16.03 1.31
C LEU A 343 -2.53 -15.15 2.15
N LYS A 344 -3.85 -15.36 1.97
CA LYS A 344 -4.89 -14.64 2.71
C LYS A 344 -4.91 -15.01 4.19
N ALA A 345 -4.82 -16.29 4.54
CA ALA A 345 -4.78 -16.73 5.93
C ALA A 345 -3.62 -16.08 6.69
N ALA A 346 -2.40 -16.14 6.14
CA ALA A 346 -1.24 -15.52 6.77
C ALA A 346 -1.34 -13.99 6.87
N HIS A 347 -1.95 -13.33 5.86
CA HIS A 347 -2.24 -11.91 5.91
C HIS A 347 -3.18 -11.55 7.06
N LEU A 348 -4.27 -12.31 7.22
CA LEU A 348 -5.22 -12.11 8.32
C LEU A 348 -4.56 -12.34 9.68
N ASP A 349 -3.82 -13.44 9.83
CA ASP A 349 -3.12 -13.75 11.08
C ASP A 349 -2.15 -12.62 11.51
N ASP A 350 -1.37 -12.09 10.56
CA ASP A 350 -0.44 -10.98 10.80
C ASP A 350 -1.16 -9.66 11.12
N TYR A 351 -2.16 -9.30 10.32
CA TYR A 351 -2.87 -8.03 10.48
C TYR A 351 -3.72 -7.99 11.76
N GLN A 352 -4.52 -9.03 11.99
CA GLN A 352 -5.47 -9.08 13.09
C GLN A 352 -4.79 -9.13 14.45
N CYS A 353 -3.59 -9.72 14.54
CA CYS A 353 -2.81 -9.72 15.77
C CYS A 353 -2.36 -8.31 16.21
N LEU A 354 -2.35 -7.35 15.28
CA LEU A 354 -2.12 -5.93 15.55
C LEU A 354 -3.44 -5.17 15.76
N PHE A 355 -4.38 -5.32 14.81
CA PHE A 355 -5.58 -4.52 14.76
C PHE A 355 -6.53 -4.77 15.94
N HIS A 356 -6.67 -6.02 16.38
CA HIS A 356 -7.59 -6.39 17.48
C HIS A 356 -7.03 -6.10 18.88
N ARG A 357 -5.85 -5.46 18.99
CA ARG A 357 -5.29 -5.06 20.30
C ARG A 357 -6.11 -3.96 20.97
N VAL A 358 -6.91 -3.22 20.21
CA VAL A 358 -7.73 -2.12 20.73
C VAL A 358 -9.13 -2.22 20.12
N THR A 359 -10.14 -2.10 20.99
CA THR A 359 -11.53 -1.95 20.58
C THR A 359 -12.06 -0.65 21.18
N LEU A 360 -12.67 0.19 20.35
CA LEU A 360 -13.33 1.43 20.80
C LEU A 360 -14.82 1.34 20.50
N ARG A 361 -15.64 1.42 21.55
CA ARG A 361 -17.10 1.51 21.46
C ARG A 361 -17.54 2.83 22.07
N LEU A 362 -18.13 3.71 21.25
CA LEU A 362 -18.57 5.04 21.69
C LEU A 362 -20.03 5.09 22.18
N SER A 363 -20.83 4.09 21.82
CA SER A 363 -22.20 3.92 22.31
C SER A 363 -22.37 2.57 22.99
N PRO A 364 -23.13 2.49 24.11
CA PRO A 364 -23.49 1.22 24.72
C PRO A 364 -24.53 0.49 23.85
N PRO A 365 -24.58 -0.85 23.94
CA PRO A 365 -25.60 -1.63 23.26
C PRO A 365 -27.01 -1.15 23.65
N GLY A 366 -27.88 -0.90 22.66
CA GLY A 366 -29.28 -0.51 22.87
C GLY A 366 -29.56 0.98 23.11
N GLY A 367 -28.57 1.88 22.96
CA GLY A 367 -28.81 3.31 23.02
C GLY A 367 -29.56 3.84 21.79
N LYS A 368 -30.91 3.93 21.86
CA LYS A 368 -31.70 4.69 20.89
C LYS A 368 -31.20 6.13 20.89
N GLY A 369 -30.52 6.52 19.81
CA GLY A 369 -30.13 7.92 19.58
C GLY A 369 -31.37 8.81 19.65
N THR A 370 -31.35 9.77 20.56
CA THR A 370 -32.33 10.86 20.66
C THR A 370 -32.21 11.83 19.52
#